data_AF-A0A2Z4ANV4-F1
#
_entry.id   AF-A0A2Z4ANV4-F1
#
_cell.length_a   1.000
_cell.length_b   1.000
_cell.length_c   1.000
_cell.angle_alpha   90.00
_cell.angle_beta   90.00
_cell.angle_gamma   90.00
#
_symmetry.space_group_name_H-M   'P 1'
#
loop_
_entity.id
_entity.type
_entity.pdbx_description
1 polymer ?
#
loop_
_entity_poly.entity_id
_entity_poly.type
_entity_poly.pdbx_seq_one_letter_code
_entity_poly.pdbx_strand_id
1 'polypeptide(L)' 'MRLLTRVDIIPPSLTLAQAANESGSGVSRFAVIGNNLFGFWCHAPGCGIISDNRDVGATHEVKKYKDVPACVK' A
#
# COMPACT_ATOMS: atom_id res chain seq x y z
N MET A 1 -27.96 12.63 -9.14
CA MET A 1 -27.09 11.56 -8.60
C MET A 1 -26.65 10.71 -9.79
N ARG A 2 -25.37 10.79 -10.19
CA ARG A 2 -24.83 10.13 -11.39
C ARG A 2 -24.05 8.90 -10.96
N LEU A 3 -24.39 7.73 -11.50
CA LEU A 3 -23.59 6.51 -11.28
C LEU A 3 -22.27 6.67 -12.03
N LEU A 4 -21.14 6.49 -11.35
CA LEU A 4 -19.84 6.42 -12.01
C LEU A 4 -19.74 5.07 -12.71
N THR A 5 -19.33 5.09 -13.99
CA THR A 5 -19.04 3.87 -14.74
C THR A 5 -17.94 3.11 -14.00
N ARG A 6 -18.23 1.88 -13.57
CA ARG A 6 -17.19 1.00 -13.03
C ARG A 6 -16.28 0.59 -14.17
N VAL A 7 -14.98 0.73 -13.95
CA VAL A 7 -13.95 0.25 -14.86
C VAL A 7 -13.55 -1.14 -14.39
N ASP A 8 -13.81 -2.16 -15.21
CA ASP A 8 -13.54 -3.56 -14.85
C ASP A 8 -12.04 -3.92 -14.88
N ILE A 9 -11.23 -3.13 -15.58
CA ILE A 9 -9.78 -3.34 -15.72
C ILE A 9 -9.04 -2.05 -15.40
N ILE A 10 -8.25 -2.05 -14.33
CA ILE A 10 -7.41 -0.91 -13.98
C ILE A 10 -6.26 -0.83 -15.01
N PRO A 11 -6.09 0.30 -15.74
CA PRO A 11 -5.00 0.44 -16.68
C PRO A 11 -3.64 0.34 -15.98
N PRO A 12 -2.65 -0.39 -16.53
CA PRO A 12 -1.33 -0.51 -15.92
C PRO A 12 -0.64 0.83 -15.65
N SER A 13 -0.83 1.81 -16.53
CA SER A 13 -0.30 3.16 -16.35
C SER A 13 -0.86 3.87 -15.13
N LEU A 14 -2.14 3.64 -14.80
CA LEU A 14 -2.77 4.22 -13.61
C LEU A 14 -2.22 3.57 -12.35
N THR A 15 -2.13 2.23 -12.32
CA THR A 15 -1.52 1.50 -11.19
C THR A 15 -0.08 1.95 -10.95
N LEU A 16 0.70 2.15 -12.02
CA LEU A 16 2.08 2.62 -11.93
C LEU A 16 2.16 4.06 -11.40
N ALA A 17 1.33 4.96 -11.92
CA ALA A 17 1.28 6.35 -11.46
C ALA A 17 0.89 6.44 -9.98
N GLN A 18 -0.11 5.67 -9.54
CA GLN A 18 -0.51 5.61 -8.14
C GLN A 18 0.60 5.03 -7.27
N ALA A 19 1.20 3.91 -7.66
CA ALA A 19 2.31 3.31 -6.94
C ALA A 19 3.47 4.31 -6.77
N ALA A 20 3.83 5.07 -7.81
CA ALA A 20 4.84 6.11 -7.71
C ALA A 20 4.43 7.23 -6.75
N ASN A 21 3.19 7.70 -6.81
CA ASN A 21 2.69 8.76 -5.91
C ASN A 21 2.70 8.33 -4.44
N GLU A 22 2.14 7.17 -4.13
CA GLU A 22 1.97 6.69 -2.75
C GLU A 22 3.28 6.21 -2.09
N SER A 23 4.25 5.76 -2.89
CA SER A 23 5.53 5.25 -2.39
C SER A 23 6.68 6.26 -2.44
N GLY A 24 6.44 7.48 -2.93
CA GLY A 24 7.49 8.45 -3.20
C GLY A 24 8.47 7.94 -4.27
N SER A 25 7.95 7.45 -5.39
CA SER A 25 8.74 6.82 -6.47
C SER A 25 9.57 5.61 -5.98
N GLY A 26 9.03 4.85 -5.02
CA GLY A 26 9.62 3.63 -4.49
C GLY A 26 10.62 3.82 -3.35
N VAL A 27 10.86 5.05 -2.89
CA VAL A 27 11.88 5.34 -1.86
C VAL A 27 11.35 5.27 -0.42
N SER A 28 10.03 5.23 -0.24
CA SER A 28 9.41 5.06 1.08
C SER A 28 9.97 3.85 1.82
N ARG A 29 10.19 3.99 3.13
CA ARG A 29 10.62 2.89 4.01
C ARG A 29 9.71 1.67 3.87
N PHE A 30 8.40 1.87 3.71
CA PHE A 30 7.43 0.78 3.57
C PHE A 30 7.52 0.10 2.19
N ALA A 31 7.89 0.83 1.14
CA ALA A 31 8.16 0.27 -0.17
C ALA A 31 9.45 -0.58 -0.16
N VAL A 32 10.54 -0.02 0.37
CA VAL A 32 11.87 -0.65 0.37
C VAL A 32 11.92 -1.90 1.26
N ILE A 33 11.38 -1.82 2.48
CA ILE A 33 11.50 -2.91 3.47
C ILE A 33 10.28 -3.83 3.44
N GLY A 34 9.11 -3.27 3.11
CA GLY A 34 7.82 -3.95 3.17
C GLY A 34 7.29 -4.42 1.84
N ASN A 35 7.92 -4.06 0.71
CA ASN A 35 7.36 -4.22 -0.63
C ASN A 35 5.94 -3.63 -0.73
N ASN A 36 5.62 -2.60 0.07
CA ASN A 36 4.28 -2.03 0.19
C ASN A 36 4.23 -0.66 -0.47
N LEU A 37 3.77 -0.62 -1.72
CA LEU A 37 3.75 0.58 -2.56
C LEU A 37 2.58 1.52 -2.25
N PHE A 38 1.53 1.02 -1.59
CA PHE A 38 0.27 1.76 -1.38
C PHE A 38 -0.03 2.03 0.10
N GLY A 39 0.88 1.68 1.01
CA GLY A 39 0.69 1.88 2.45
C GLY A 39 -0.40 1.01 3.07
N PHE A 40 -0.71 -0.16 2.48
CA PHE A 40 -1.78 -1.02 2.97
C PHE A 40 -1.55 -1.46 4.43
N TRP A 41 -2.61 -1.37 5.23
CA TRP A 41 -2.60 -1.82 6.61
C TRP A 41 -2.94 -3.29 6.76
N CYS A 42 -2.52 -3.86 7.88
CA CYS A 42 -2.95 -5.16 8.37
C CYS A 42 -3.13 -5.11 9.90
N HIS A 43 -3.92 -6.03 10.44
CA HIS A 43 -4.42 -5.96 11.83
C HIS A 43 -4.07 -7.21 12.65
N ALA A 44 -3.20 -8.07 12.13
CA ALA A 44 -2.67 -9.21 12.88
C ALA A 44 -1.29 -8.83 13.43
N PRO A 45 -1.01 -9.02 14.74
CA PRO A 45 0.32 -8.72 15.28
C PRO A 45 1.44 -9.40 14.48
N GLY A 46 2.45 -8.64 14.06
CA GLY A 46 3.59 -9.12 13.28
C GLY A 46 3.31 -9.32 11.78
N CYS A 47 2.18 -8.83 11.26
CA CYS A 47 1.86 -8.92 9.82
C CYS A 47 2.65 -7.92 8.96
N GLY A 48 3.36 -6.98 9.56
CA GLY A 48 3.99 -5.88 8.84
C GLY A 48 5.01 -5.09 9.64
N ILE A 49 5.07 -3.80 9.31
CA ILE A 49 6.00 -2.81 9.85
C ILE A 49 5.19 -1.86 10.73
N ILE A 50 5.59 -1.71 11.99
CA ILE A 50 5.00 -0.71 12.89
C ILE A 50 5.52 0.68 12.48
N SER A 51 4.61 1.63 12.30
CA SER A 51 4.95 3.03 12.01
C SER A 51 5.45 3.73 13.26
N ASP A 52 6.55 4.48 13.15
CA ASP A 52 7.14 5.22 14.27
C ASP A 52 6.22 6.36 14.74
N ASN A 53 5.40 6.90 13.82
CA ASN A 53 4.43 7.96 14.06
C ASN A 53 2.99 7.42 14.10
N ARG A 54 2.78 6.19 14.56
CA ARG A 54 1.44 5.61 14.68
C ARG A 54 0.64 6.33 15.78
N ASP A 55 -0.63 6.62 15.52
CA ASP A 55 -1.55 7.18 16.51
C ASP A 55 -1.62 6.33 17.78
N VAL A 56 -1.82 7.01 18.93
CA VAL A 56 -1.95 6.34 20.23
C VAL A 56 -3.17 5.41 20.20
N GLY A 57 -2.95 4.16 20.58
CA GLY A 57 -4.01 3.13 20.64
C GLY A 57 -4.33 2.46 19.31
N ALA A 58 -3.76 2.89 18.18
CA ALA A 58 -3.91 2.16 16.93
C ALA A 58 -3.23 0.78 17.02
N THR A 59 -3.86 -0.24 16.45
CA THR A 59 -3.38 -1.64 16.49
C THR A 59 -2.87 -2.13 15.14
N HIS A 60 -3.02 -1.33 14.08
CA HIS A 60 -2.60 -1.69 12.74
C HIS A 60 -1.08 -1.61 12.57
N GLU A 61 -0.60 -2.38 11.60
CA GLU A 61 0.76 -2.36 11.05
C GLU A 61 0.68 -2.09 9.54
N VAL A 62 1.77 -1.62 8.94
CA VAL A 62 1.89 -1.49 7.49
C VAL A 62 2.32 -2.83 6.91
N LYS A 63 1.44 -3.49 6.16
CA LYS A 63 1.60 -4.88 5.71
C LYS A 63 2.93 -5.09 4.99
N LYS A 64 3.60 -6.21 5.28
CA LYS A 64 4.78 -6.66 4.55
C LYS A 64 4.38 -7.69 3.49
N TYR A 65 4.79 -7.48 2.26
CA TYR A 65 4.59 -8.38 1.15
C TYR A 65 5.86 -9.18 0.85
N LYS A 66 5.69 -10.38 0.30
CA LYS A 66 6.79 -11.25 -0.13
C LYS A 66 7.67 -10.55 -1.18
N ASP A 67 7.01 -9.89 -2.14
CA ASP A 67 7.62 -9.18 -3.26
C ASP A 67 6.67 -8.06 -3.73
N VAL A 68 7.16 -7.18 -4.61
CA VAL A 68 6.36 -6.09 -5.17
C VAL A 68 5.13 -6.59 -5.93
N PRO A 69 5.21 -7.65 -6.77
CA PRO A 69 4.03 -8.21 -7.43
C PRO A 69 2.91 -8.64 -6.47
N ALA A 70 3.22 -9.12 -5.26
CA ALA A 70 2.22 -9.48 -4.27
C ALA A 70 1.46 -8.26 -3.69
N CYS A 71 2.00 -7.04 -3.80
CA CYS A 71 1.34 -5.81 -3.36
C CYS A 71 0.34 -5.25 -4.38
N VAL A 72 0.52 -5.55 -5.67
CA VAL A 72 -0.33 -5.05 -6.78
C VAL A 72 -1.39 -6.06 -7.23
N LYS A 73 -1.43 -7.23 -6.61
CA LYS A 73 -2.45 -8.28 -6.82
C LYS A 73 -3.54 -8.17 -5.78
#